data_AF-A0AAN9XJL3-F1
#
_entry.id   AF-A0AAN9XJL3-F1
#
_cell.length_a   1.000
_cell.length_b   1.000
_cell.length_c   1.000
_cell.angle_alpha   90.00
_cell.angle_beta   90.00
_cell.angle_gamma   90.00
#
_symmetry.space_group_name_H-M   'P 1'
#
loop_
_entity.id
_entity.type
_entity.pdbx_description
1 polymer ?
#
loop_
_entity_poly.entity_id
_entity_poly.type
_entity_poly.pdbx_seq_one_letter_code
_entity_poly.pdbx_strand_id
1 'polypeptide(L)'
;MRLTVKTLQPVPSPQSNSFLKQRCIISRMMTEAYKPTNKKLHLSNDTGQAALHLEKMINLEDHNSKRFIMRMKSSKLGKRWKEYHGMSNWEGLLDPLDENLRAEILRYGNFVETAYKSFEFDPSSPNYGNSRFPKKTVLERCGLPNTGYKVTKYVRATSGIALPRWVEKAPTWVAKQSSYVGYVAVCHNKEVMKRLGRRDVVVAYRGTTTCLEWLENIRASLTDLPIPCSNFEKNGCGAMVERGFLSLYTSSLPAKTSSLQEMVRREISRILQTYRGEQLSLTVTGHSLGAALATLTAYDVQTAFPSLPVTVISFGGPRVGDRTFRRHLERQGTKVLRIVNSDDLITKVPGFVFDDDLPTTGAAGLHDPLFPSWIQKRVEEAQWVYAEVGKELRLCSRDSPYLGNTNVATCHELNTYMHLVDGFVSSTCPFRASAKRFLRQ
;
A
#
# COMPACT_ATOMS: atom_id res chain seq x y z
N MET A 1 24.02 40.25 -45.34
CA MET A 1 23.47 39.01 -45.92
C MET A 1 22.05 38.80 -45.41
N ARG A 2 21.06 39.21 -46.21
CA ARG A 2 19.64 38.90 -46.03
C ARG A 2 19.32 37.70 -46.91
N LEU A 3 18.68 36.67 -46.38
CA LEU A 3 18.09 35.61 -47.19
C LEU A 3 16.63 35.43 -46.80
N THR A 4 15.85 35.29 -47.86
CA THR A 4 14.47 35.72 -48.00
C THR A 4 13.53 34.53 -47.89
N VAL A 5 12.38 34.75 -47.25
CA VAL A 5 11.23 33.84 -47.23
C VAL A 5 10.63 33.71 -48.64
N LYS A 6 10.28 32.49 -49.05
CA LYS A 6 9.26 32.24 -50.08
C LYS A 6 8.30 31.15 -49.63
N THR A 7 7.06 31.57 -49.39
CA THR A 7 5.83 30.82 -49.21
C THR A 7 5.30 30.29 -50.54
N LEU A 8 4.71 29.09 -50.55
CA LEU A 8 3.68 28.66 -51.50
C LEU A 8 2.63 27.81 -50.75
N GLN A 9 1.36 28.24 -50.83
CA GLN A 9 0.15 27.46 -50.47
C GLN A 9 -0.48 26.83 -51.75
N PRO A 10 -1.72 26.26 -51.74
CA PRO A 10 -2.03 24.82 -51.64
C PRO A 10 -2.91 24.32 -52.82
N VAL A 11 -3.63 23.19 -52.62
CA VAL A 11 -4.91 22.72 -53.29
C VAL A 11 -4.75 21.49 -54.21
N PRO A 12 -5.73 20.55 -54.39
CA PRO A 12 -6.97 20.19 -53.65
C PRO A 12 -7.13 18.68 -53.29
N SER A 13 -8.12 18.37 -52.45
CA SER A 13 -8.82 17.05 -52.33
C SER A 13 -9.76 16.77 -53.52
N PRO A 14 -10.27 15.53 -53.72
CA PRO A 14 -11.66 15.29 -53.29
C PRO A 14 -12.02 13.84 -52.88
N GLN A 15 -13.01 13.73 -51.96
CA GLN A 15 -14.23 12.89 -51.97
C GLN A 15 -14.09 11.34 -52.14
N SER A 16 -14.87 10.46 -51.50
CA SER A 16 -16.05 10.53 -50.63
C SER A 16 -16.41 9.10 -50.15
N ASN A 17 -17.25 8.99 -49.10
CA ASN A 17 -18.26 7.95 -48.85
C ASN A 17 -17.81 6.47 -48.73
N SER A 18 -18.20 5.66 -47.75
CA SER A 18 -19.50 5.54 -47.07
C SER A 18 -19.45 4.50 -45.93
N PHE A 19 -20.47 4.54 -45.08
CA PHE A 19 -20.76 3.66 -43.94
C PHE A 19 -21.00 2.19 -44.34
N LEU A 20 -20.63 1.23 -43.46
CA LEU A 20 -21.50 0.10 -43.09
C LEU A 20 -21.00 -0.63 -41.82
N LYS A 21 -21.92 -0.77 -40.86
CA LYS A 21 -21.85 -1.64 -39.67
C LYS A 21 -22.20 -3.08 -40.08
N GLN A 22 -21.50 -4.09 -39.56
CA GLN A 22 -22.10 -5.39 -39.23
C GLN A 22 -21.17 -6.16 -38.29
N ARG A 23 -21.53 -6.34 -37.01
CA ARG A 23 -22.31 -7.43 -36.39
C ARG A 23 -21.57 -8.77 -36.28
N CYS A 24 -21.49 -9.19 -35.02
CA CYS A 24 -21.04 -10.45 -34.46
C CYS A 24 -21.82 -11.64 -35.03
N ILE A 25 -21.10 -12.74 -35.34
CA ILE A 25 -21.66 -14.09 -35.49
C ILE A 25 -20.79 -15.03 -34.66
N ILE A 26 -21.42 -15.62 -33.65
CA ILE A 26 -20.94 -16.79 -32.93
C ILE A 26 -21.29 -18.01 -33.80
N SER A 27 -20.30 -18.82 -34.16
CA SER A 27 -20.54 -20.18 -34.65
C SER A 27 -19.80 -21.19 -33.77
N ARG A 28 -20.57 -22.19 -33.36
CA ARG A 28 -20.21 -23.34 -32.54
C ARG A 28 -20.03 -24.49 -33.52
N MET A 29 -18.85 -25.10 -33.62
CA MET A 29 -18.70 -26.40 -34.28
C MET A 29 -17.97 -27.40 -33.38
N MET A 30 -18.51 -28.61 -33.46
CA MET A 30 -18.27 -29.81 -32.68
C MET A 30 -16.96 -30.50 -33.06
N THR A 31 -16.47 -31.24 -32.07
CA THR A 31 -15.62 -32.44 -32.09
C THR A 31 -15.28 -33.07 -33.44
N GLU A 32 -13.98 -33.14 -33.75
CA GLU A 32 -13.37 -34.26 -34.48
C GLU A 32 -12.03 -34.66 -33.84
N ALA A 33 -11.82 -35.96 -33.74
CA ALA A 33 -10.69 -36.61 -33.11
C ALA A 33 -9.47 -36.61 -34.04
N TYR A 34 -8.31 -36.18 -33.54
CA TYR A 34 -7.02 -36.32 -34.22
C TYR A 34 -6.02 -37.09 -33.35
N LYS A 35 -5.60 -38.27 -33.81
CA LYS A 35 -4.54 -39.09 -33.21
C LYS A 35 -3.15 -38.48 -33.51
N PRO A 36 -2.15 -38.69 -32.63
CA PRO A 36 -0.95 -37.85 -32.59
C PRO A 36 0.12 -38.33 -33.57
N THR A 37 0.66 -37.42 -34.38
CA THR A 37 1.95 -37.61 -35.05
C THR A 37 3.07 -37.12 -34.14
N ASN A 38 3.90 -38.06 -33.69
CA ASN A 38 5.13 -37.85 -32.94
C ASN A 38 6.10 -36.92 -33.70
N LYS A 39 6.16 -35.66 -33.29
CA LYS A 39 7.38 -34.84 -33.40
C LYS A 39 7.66 -34.28 -32.01
N LYS A 40 8.70 -34.81 -31.36
CA LYS A 40 9.29 -34.25 -30.14
C LYS A 40 9.75 -32.83 -30.43
N LEU A 41 8.93 -31.84 -30.07
CA LEU A 41 9.40 -30.52 -29.71
C LEU A 41 9.62 -30.54 -28.20
N HIS A 42 10.88 -30.40 -27.78
CA HIS A 42 11.26 -30.20 -26.39
C HIS A 42 10.63 -28.89 -25.89
N LEU A 43 9.44 -28.99 -25.30
CA LEU A 43 8.86 -27.94 -24.47
C LEU A 43 9.51 -28.07 -23.08
N SER A 44 10.10 -26.98 -22.59
CA SER A 44 10.74 -26.94 -21.28
C SER A 44 9.76 -27.32 -20.16
N ASN A 45 10.23 -28.14 -19.22
CA ASN A 45 9.50 -28.60 -18.02
C ASN A 45 8.96 -27.45 -17.14
N ASP A 46 9.36 -26.20 -17.38
CA ASP A 46 8.99 -25.03 -16.59
C ASP A 46 7.53 -24.58 -16.78
N THR A 47 6.96 -24.77 -17.97
CA THR A 47 5.59 -24.29 -18.27
C THR A 47 4.50 -25.21 -17.70
N GLY A 48 4.74 -26.52 -17.68
CA GLY A 48 3.84 -27.50 -17.07
C GLY A 48 3.84 -27.44 -15.55
N GLN A 49 5.00 -27.19 -14.93
CA GLN A 49 5.09 -26.95 -13.49
C GLN A 49 4.41 -25.64 -13.10
N ALA A 50 4.55 -24.56 -13.89
CA ALA A 50 3.87 -23.29 -13.63
C ALA A 50 2.33 -23.41 -13.69
N ALA A 51 1.78 -24.22 -14.60
CA ALA A 51 0.33 -24.44 -14.71
C ALA A 51 -0.24 -25.25 -13.52
N LEU A 52 0.44 -26.34 -13.13
CA LEU A 52 0.11 -27.12 -11.94
C LEU A 52 0.31 -26.31 -10.64
N HIS A 53 1.28 -25.40 -10.63
CA HIS A 53 1.53 -24.46 -9.54
C HIS A 53 0.41 -23.41 -9.43
N LEU A 54 -0.12 -22.95 -10.58
CA LEU A 54 -1.26 -22.04 -10.64
C LEU A 54 -2.56 -22.70 -10.17
N GLU A 55 -2.81 -23.96 -10.55
CA GLU A 55 -3.96 -24.72 -10.03
C GLU A 55 -3.87 -24.99 -8.52
N LYS A 56 -2.68 -25.33 -8.02
CA LYS A 56 -2.46 -25.47 -6.56
C LYS A 56 -2.64 -24.13 -5.83
N MET A 57 -2.22 -23.02 -6.43
CA MET A 57 -2.45 -21.66 -5.91
C MET A 57 -3.94 -21.31 -5.83
N ILE A 58 -4.70 -21.61 -6.89
CA ILE A 58 -6.15 -21.37 -6.94
C ILE A 58 -6.87 -22.15 -5.84
N ASN A 59 -6.47 -23.41 -5.59
CA ASN A 59 -7.08 -24.26 -4.57
C ASN A 59 -6.74 -23.83 -3.13
N LEU A 60 -5.51 -23.37 -2.87
CA LEU A 60 -5.12 -22.82 -1.56
C LEU A 60 -5.79 -21.46 -1.28
N GLU A 61 -5.94 -20.62 -2.31
CA GLU A 61 -6.68 -19.35 -2.23
C GLU A 61 -8.18 -19.56 -1.99
N ASP A 62 -8.80 -20.59 -2.59
CA ASP A 62 -10.23 -20.88 -2.41
C ASP A 62 -10.54 -21.38 -0.99
N HIS A 63 -9.68 -22.24 -0.41
CA HIS A 63 -9.82 -22.66 0.99
C HIS A 63 -9.60 -21.51 1.99
N ASN A 64 -8.62 -20.64 1.75
CA ASN A 64 -8.38 -19.46 2.58
C ASN A 64 -9.52 -18.44 2.47
N SER A 65 -10.08 -18.25 1.28
CA SER A 65 -11.22 -17.38 1.00
C SER A 65 -12.49 -17.86 1.69
N LYS A 66 -12.82 -19.16 1.57
CA LYS A 66 -13.98 -19.76 2.24
C LYS A 66 -13.91 -19.64 3.77
N ARG A 67 -12.73 -19.86 4.36
CA ARG A 67 -12.53 -19.76 5.83
C ARG A 67 -12.46 -18.32 6.33
N PHE A 68 -11.96 -17.38 5.52
CA PHE A 68 -12.00 -15.93 5.79
C PHE A 68 -13.45 -15.39 5.79
N ILE A 69 -14.26 -15.79 4.81
CA ILE A 69 -15.70 -15.47 4.74
C ILE A 69 -16.43 -16.02 5.98
N MET A 70 -16.08 -17.23 6.44
CA MET A 70 -16.70 -17.85 7.61
C MET A 70 -16.39 -17.10 8.91
N ARG A 71 -15.17 -16.57 9.08
CA ARG A 71 -14.75 -15.81 10.27
C ARG A 71 -15.30 -14.38 10.29
N MET A 72 -15.51 -13.76 9.13
CA MET A 72 -16.23 -12.48 9.02
C MET A 72 -17.67 -12.55 9.56
N LYS A 73 -18.31 -13.72 9.61
CA LYS A 73 -19.70 -13.85 10.06
C LYS A 73 -19.88 -13.81 11.59
N SER A 74 -18.81 -13.93 12.39
CA SER A 74 -18.93 -14.28 13.82
C SER A 74 -18.78 -13.13 14.83
N SER A 75 -18.33 -11.93 14.45
CA SER A 75 -17.95 -10.91 15.44
C SER A 75 -18.89 -9.70 15.51
N LYS A 76 -19.36 -9.38 16.72
CA LYS A 76 -20.13 -8.15 17.03
C LYS A 76 -19.20 -6.91 17.05
N LEU A 77 -18.49 -6.64 15.96
CA LEU A 77 -17.61 -5.46 15.84
C LEU A 77 -18.39 -4.14 15.99
N GLY A 78 -19.64 -4.10 15.52
CA GLY A 78 -20.39 -2.86 15.36
C GLY A 78 -20.63 -2.06 16.64
N LYS A 79 -20.61 -2.66 17.83
CA LYS A 79 -20.74 -1.91 19.09
C LYS A 79 -19.39 -1.33 19.58
N ARG A 80 -18.29 -2.00 19.25
CA ARG A 80 -16.92 -1.70 19.71
C ARG A 80 -16.03 -1.17 18.59
N TRP A 81 -16.61 -0.75 17.46
CA TRP A 81 -15.85 -0.44 16.26
C TRP A 81 -14.84 0.70 16.46
N LYS A 82 -15.19 1.66 17.31
CA LYS A 82 -14.32 2.79 17.68
C LYS A 82 -13.08 2.32 18.44
N GLU A 83 -13.20 1.27 19.27
CA GLU A 83 -12.07 0.66 19.99
C GLU A 83 -11.10 0.02 18.99
N TYR A 84 -11.62 -0.76 18.03
CA TYR A 84 -10.80 -1.36 16.97
C TYR A 84 -10.23 -0.31 15.98
N HIS A 85 -10.82 0.88 15.92
CA HIS A 85 -10.29 2.07 15.23
C HIS A 85 -9.32 2.90 16.09
N GLY A 86 -8.96 2.43 17.28
CA GLY A 86 -7.92 3.01 18.12
C GLY A 86 -8.39 4.15 19.03
N MET A 87 -9.68 4.26 19.35
CA MET A 87 -10.17 5.35 20.22
C MET A 87 -9.39 5.44 21.55
N SER A 88 -9.05 4.28 22.12
CA SER A 88 -8.23 4.12 23.33
C SER A 88 -6.82 3.62 23.01
N ASN A 89 -6.28 3.96 21.83
CA ASN A 89 -4.95 3.54 21.37
C ASN A 89 -4.71 2.02 21.49
N TRP A 90 -5.75 1.21 21.26
CA TRP A 90 -5.72 -0.25 21.35
C TRP A 90 -5.24 -0.82 22.70
N GLU A 91 -5.38 -0.05 23.77
CA GLU A 91 -5.08 -0.51 25.13
C GLU A 91 -5.85 -1.80 25.46
N GLY A 92 -5.12 -2.81 25.98
CA GLY A 92 -5.68 -4.13 26.30
C GLY A 92 -6.06 -5.00 25.10
N LEU A 93 -5.75 -4.60 23.85
CA LEU A 93 -6.07 -5.36 22.64
C LEU A 93 -4.85 -5.92 21.90
N LEU A 94 -3.64 -5.47 22.24
CA LEU A 94 -2.42 -5.83 21.52
C LEU A 94 -1.64 -6.98 22.14
N ASP A 95 -1.71 -7.16 23.46
CA ASP A 95 -0.98 -8.19 24.20
C ASP A 95 -1.79 -8.66 25.43
N PRO A 96 -2.49 -9.80 25.36
CA PRO A 96 -2.65 -10.67 24.20
C PRO A 96 -3.42 -10.01 23.06
N LEU A 97 -3.14 -10.41 21.82
CA LEU A 97 -3.78 -9.84 20.63
C LEU A 97 -5.23 -10.33 20.50
N ASP A 98 -6.18 -9.40 20.65
CA ASP A 98 -7.61 -9.66 20.54
C ASP A 98 -7.98 -10.27 19.17
N GLU A 99 -8.82 -11.31 19.16
CA GLU A 99 -9.14 -12.07 17.95
C GLU A 99 -9.93 -11.27 16.90
N ASN A 100 -10.69 -10.25 17.30
CA ASN A 100 -11.39 -9.37 16.40
C ASN A 100 -10.44 -8.32 15.81
N LEU A 101 -9.55 -7.76 16.64
CA LEU A 101 -8.51 -6.86 16.17
C LEU A 101 -7.57 -7.58 15.19
N ARG A 102 -7.14 -8.80 15.51
CA ARG A 102 -6.38 -9.67 14.60
C ARG A 102 -7.08 -9.83 13.26
N ALA A 103 -8.38 -10.15 13.27
CA ALA A 103 -9.16 -10.33 12.05
C ALA A 103 -9.25 -9.04 11.22
N GLU A 104 -9.40 -7.88 11.86
CA GLU A 104 -9.42 -6.59 11.17
C GLU A 104 -8.04 -6.22 10.62
N ILE A 105 -6.94 -6.41 11.36
CA ILE A 105 -5.58 -6.20 10.85
C ILE A 105 -5.36 -7.05 9.60
N LEU A 106 -5.64 -8.35 9.66
CA LEU A 106 -5.52 -9.25 8.50
C LEU A 106 -6.42 -8.81 7.35
N ARG A 107 -7.65 -8.35 7.63
CA ARG A 107 -8.55 -7.81 6.61
C ARG A 107 -7.92 -6.63 5.88
N TYR A 108 -7.32 -5.67 6.59
CA TYR A 108 -6.62 -4.54 5.97
C TYR A 108 -5.36 -4.98 5.21
N GLY A 109 -4.62 -5.98 5.72
CA GLY A 109 -3.52 -6.62 4.99
C GLY A 109 -3.93 -7.19 3.63
N ASN A 110 -5.10 -7.84 3.54
CA ASN A 110 -5.63 -8.35 2.26
C ASN A 110 -5.98 -7.23 1.25
N PHE A 111 -6.38 -6.04 1.71
CA PHE A 111 -6.57 -4.88 0.81
C PHE A 111 -5.22 -4.41 0.26
N VAL A 112 -4.16 -4.44 1.08
CA VAL A 112 -2.80 -4.14 0.60
C VAL A 112 -2.31 -5.20 -0.39
N GLU A 113 -2.54 -6.49 -0.11
CA GLU A 113 -2.21 -7.58 -1.02
C GLU A 113 -2.91 -7.42 -2.38
N THR A 114 -4.18 -7.00 -2.37
CA THR A 114 -4.92 -6.68 -3.61
C THR A 114 -4.27 -5.54 -4.40
N ALA A 115 -3.74 -4.51 -3.73
CA ALA A 115 -3.00 -3.44 -4.40
C ALA A 115 -1.73 -3.97 -5.08
N TYR A 116 -1.05 -4.95 -4.48
CA TYR A 116 0.08 -5.65 -5.12
C TYR A 116 -0.37 -6.53 -6.29
N LYS A 117 -1.30 -7.46 -6.08
CA LYS A 117 -1.77 -8.42 -7.10
C LYS A 117 -2.37 -7.75 -8.34
N SER A 118 -2.98 -6.57 -8.16
CA SER A 118 -3.59 -5.82 -9.24
C SER A 118 -2.60 -4.94 -10.01
N PHE A 119 -1.33 -4.82 -9.62
CA PHE A 119 -0.33 -4.03 -10.34
C PHE A 119 0.31 -4.81 -11.49
N GLU A 120 0.54 -4.15 -12.63
CA GLU A 120 1.28 -4.72 -13.75
C GLU A 120 2.79 -4.55 -13.55
N PHE A 121 3.45 -5.64 -13.18
CA PHE A 121 4.89 -5.68 -12.91
C PHE A 121 5.73 -5.93 -14.16
N ASP A 122 5.15 -6.46 -15.24
CA ASP A 122 5.89 -6.78 -16.45
C ASP A 122 6.33 -5.49 -17.16
N PRO A 123 7.63 -5.14 -17.20
CA PRO A 123 8.10 -3.91 -17.84
C PRO A 123 7.93 -3.91 -19.36
N SER A 124 7.71 -5.09 -19.97
CA SER A 124 7.41 -5.23 -21.39
C SER A 124 5.94 -4.98 -21.72
N SER A 125 5.06 -5.02 -20.71
CA SER A 125 3.64 -4.78 -20.90
C SER A 125 3.35 -3.30 -21.21
N PRO A 126 2.51 -2.98 -22.20
CA PRO A 126 2.06 -1.60 -22.42
C PRO A 126 1.28 -1.03 -21.23
N ASN A 127 0.82 -1.91 -20.32
CA ASN A 127 0.14 -1.55 -19.10
C ASN A 127 1.05 -1.50 -17.87
N TYR A 128 2.37 -1.71 -18.00
CA TYR A 128 3.33 -1.61 -16.90
C TYR A 128 3.07 -0.38 -16.04
N GLY A 129 3.06 -0.48 -14.72
CA GLY A 129 2.80 0.69 -13.87
C GLY A 129 1.32 1.07 -13.74
N ASN A 130 0.39 0.28 -14.29
CA ASN A 130 -1.05 0.47 -14.15
C ASN A 130 -1.69 -0.72 -13.40
N SER A 131 -2.99 -0.60 -13.10
CA SER A 131 -3.75 -1.75 -12.60
C SER A 131 -4.13 -2.69 -13.76
N ARG A 132 -3.95 -4.00 -13.55
CA ARG A 132 -4.26 -5.10 -14.47
C ARG A 132 -5.77 -5.32 -14.65
N PHE A 133 -6.57 -4.90 -13.68
CA PHE A 133 -8.00 -5.23 -13.63
C PHE A 133 -8.89 -3.99 -13.56
N PRO A 134 -10.12 -4.04 -14.10
CA PRO A 134 -11.11 -2.99 -13.90
C PRO A 134 -11.57 -2.88 -12.44
N LYS A 135 -11.91 -1.67 -12.00
CA LYS A 135 -12.37 -1.39 -10.61
C LYS A 135 -13.52 -2.29 -10.13
N LYS A 136 -14.41 -2.69 -11.04
CA LYS A 136 -15.57 -3.52 -10.71
C LYS A 136 -15.19 -4.95 -10.30
N THR A 137 -14.09 -5.48 -10.83
CA THR A 137 -13.71 -6.90 -10.68
C THR A 137 -12.36 -7.09 -9.97
N VAL A 138 -11.64 -6.00 -9.65
CA VAL A 138 -10.29 -6.08 -9.08
C VAL A 138 -10.22 -6.85 -7.76
N LEU A 139 -11.17 -6.66 -6.84
CA LEU A 139 -11.17 -7.38 -5.56
C LEU A 139 -11.35 -8.90 -5.78
N GLU A 140 -12.30 -9.28 -6.62
CA GLU A 140 -12.58 -10.67 -6.96
C GLU A 140 -11.40 -11.32 -7.70
N ARG A 141 -10.87 -10.65 -8.73
CA ARG A 141 -9.73 -11.17 -9.52
C ARG A 141 -8.42 -11.25 -8.76
N CYS A 142 -8.31 -10.55 -7.64
CA CYS A 142 -7.14 -10.62 -6.75
C CYS A 142 -7.34 -11.58 -5.57
N GLY A 143 -8.38 -12.43 -5.59
CA GLY A 143 -8.61 -13.43 -4.54
C GLY A 143 -9.26 -12.87 -3.28
N LEU A 144 -9.91 -11.71 -3.38
CA LEU A 144 -10.66 -11.09 -2.28
C LEU A 144 -12.15 -10.89 -2.64
N PRO A 145 -12.90 -11.97 -2.93
CA PRO A 145 -14.32 -11.90 -3.25
C PRO A 145 -15.17 -11.58 -2.02
N ASN A 146 -16.43 -11.19 -2.23
CA ASN A 146 -17.45 -11.05 -1.19
C ASN A 146 -17.09 -10.14 0.01
N THR A 147 -16.23 -9.14 -0.21
CA THR A 147 -15.82 -8.19 0.84
C THR A 147 -16.95 -7.25 1.27
N GLY A 148 -17.93 -7.02 0.39
CA GLY A 148 -18.90 -5.95 0.54
C GLY A 148 -18.36 -4.55 0.21
N TYR A 149 -17.14 -4.44 -0.32
CA TYR A 149 -16.53 -3.20 -0.76
C TYR A 149 -16.60 -3.06 -2.28
N LYS A 150 -16.67 -1.82 -2.76
CA LYS A 150 -16.51 -1.48 -4.18
C LYS A 150 -15.34 -0.51 -4.33
N VAL A 151 -14.45 -0.77 -5.30
CA VAL A 151 -13.37 0.16 -5.63
C VAL A 151 -13.95 1.33 -6.43
N THR A 152 -13.75 2.54 -5.93
CA THR A 152 -14.30 3.76 -6.54
C THR A 152 -13.24 4.51 -7.35
N LYS A 153 -11.98 4.49 -6.89
CA LYS A 153 -10.87 5.22 -7.52
C LYS A 153 -9.58 4.42 -7.48
N TYR A 154 -8.84 4.44 -8.59
CA TYR A 154 -7.42 4.08 -8.59
C TYR A 154 -6.58 5.33 -8.38
N VAL A 155 -5.55 5.22 -7.55
CA VAL A 155 -4.66 6.31 -7.20
C VAL A 155 -3.24 6.03 -7.69
N ARG A 156 -2.56 7.11 -8.06
CA ARG A 156 -1.23 7.08 -8.64
C ARG A 156 -0.34 8.06 -7.90
N ALA A 157 0.93 7.71 -7.78
CA ALA A 157 1.96 8.62 -7.30
C ALA A 157 2.88 8.97 -8.46
N THR A 158 3.36 10.20 -8.46
CA THR A 158 4.33 10.70 -9.42
C THR A 158 5.61 11.04 -8.65
N SER A 159 6.75 10.55 -9.12
CA SER A 159 8.03 10.99 -8.56
C SER A 159 8.36 12.37 -9.10
N GLY A 160 8.51 13.36 -8.22
CA GLY A 160 8.99 14.69 -8.57
C GLY A 160 10.53 14.79 -8.67
N ILE A 161 11.24 13.67 -8.50
CA ILE A 161 12.70 13.63 -8.64
C ILE A 161 13.02 13.70 -10.13
N ALA A 162 13.81 14.71 -10.51
CA ALA A 162 14.32 14.84 -11.87
C ALA A 162 15.11 13.58 -12.24
N LEU A 163 14.56 12.79 -13.17
CA LEU A 163 15.27 11.64 -13.72
C LEU A 163 16.54 12.15 -14.42
N PRO A 164 17.72 11.54 -14.19
CA PRO A 164 18.93 11.90 -14.90
C PRO A 164 18.72 11.88 -16.42
N ARG A 165 19.36 12.77 -17.17
CA ARG A 165 19.21 12.87 -18.64
C ARG A 165 19.46 11.56 -19.40
N TRP A 166 20.23 10.62 -18.84
CA TRP A 166 20.43 9.30 -19.45
C TRP A 166 19.16 8.44 -19.48
N VAL A 167 18.20 8.69 -18.58
CA VAL A 167 16.91 8.00 -18.52
C VAL A 167 16.01 8.36 -19.72
N GLU A 168 16.26 9.49 -20.39
CA GLU A 168 15.60 9.83 -21.67
C GLU A 168 15.93 8.82 -22.79
N LYS A 169 17.05 8.11 -22.66
CA LYS A 169 17.48 7.03 -23.57
C LYS A 169 17.18 5.63 -23.02
N ALA A 170 16.61 5.53 -21.82
CA ALA A 170 16.29 4.26 -21.19
C ALA A 170 14.94 3.71 -21.68
N PRO A 171 14.69 2.41 -21.53
CA PRO A 171 13.40 1.82 -21.86
C PRO A 171 12.21 2.56 -21.22
N THR A 172 11.06 2.57 -21.89
CA THR A 172 9.84 3.31 -21.48
C THR A 172 9.37 3.02 -20.05
N TRP A 173 9.68 1.84 -19.51
CA TRP A 173 9.39 1.48 -18.11
C TRP A 173 10.27 2.22 -17.08
N VAL A 174 11.50 2.61 -17.46
CA VAL A 174 12.42 3.43 -16.64
C VAL A 174 12.00 4.90 -16.66
N ALA A 175 11.45 5.37 -17.78
CA ALA A 175 10.97 6.75 -17.95
C ALA A 175 9.58 7.01 -17.33
N LYS A 176 8.93 5.99 -16.74
CA LYS A 176 7.56 6.11 -16.21
C LYS A 176 7.54 6.85 -14.88
N GLN A 177 7.36 8.17 -14.95
CA GLN A 177 7.34 9.07 -13.79
C GLN A 177 6.10 8.96 -12.89
N SER A 178 5.01 8.35 -13.38
CA SER A 178 3.76 8.17 -12.62
C SER A 178 3.26 6.72 -12.68
N SER A 179 2.98 6.15 -11.51
CA SER A 179 2.64 4.73 -11.37
C SER A 179 1.45 4.53 -10.44
N TYR A 180 0.66 3.48 -10.71
CA TYR A 180 -0.38 3.01 -9.80
C TYR A 180 0.25 2.63 -8.46
N VAL A 181 -0.26 3.20 -7.38
CA VAL A 181 0.19 2.91 -6.00
C VAL A 181 -0.91 2.32 -5.13
N GLY A 182 -2.16 2.30 -5.60
CA GLY A 182 -3.25 1.80 -4.79
C GLY A 182 -4.63 2.24 -5.25
N TYR A 183 -5.58 2.17 -4.33
CA TYR A 183 -6.98 2.45 -4.62
C TYR A 183 -7.78 2.93 -3.41
N VAL A 184 -8.93 3.54 -3.69
CA VAL A 184 -9.97 3.88 -2.73
C VAL A 184 -11.14 2.93 -2.93
N ALA A 185 -11.62 2.33 -1.85
CA ALA A 185 -12.78 1.46 -1.82
C ALA A 185 -13.76 1.90 -0.73
N VAL A 186 -15.05 1.68 -0.95
CA VAL A 186 -16.10 1.99 0.03
C VAL A 186 -16.96 0.76 0.30
N CYS A 187 -17.23 0.50 1.58
CA CYS A 187 -18.20 -0.51 1.98
C CYS A 187 -19.59 -0.10 1.49
N HIS A 188 -20.25 -0.96 0.73
CA HIS A 188 -21.59 -0.70 0.18
C HIS A 188 -22.62 -1.76 0.58
N ASN A 189 -22.17 -2.93 1.03
CA ASN A 189 -23.05 -4.02 1.45
C ASN A 189 -23.63 -3.74 2.86
N LYS A 190 -24.97 -3.85 2.99
CA LYS A 190 -25.69 -3.54 4.24
C LYS A 190 -25.31 -4.47 5.41
N GLU A 191 -25.10 -5.76 5.15
CA GLU A 191 -24.72 -6.74 6.18
C GLU A 191 -23.31 -6.46 6.71
N VAL A 192 -22.38 -6.15 5.81
CA VAL A 192 -21.01 -5.78 6.20
C VAL A 192 -21.01 -4.46 6.98
N MET A 193 -21.80 -3.46 6.57
CA MET A 193 -21.95 -2.21 7.33
C MET A 193 -22.55 -2.46 8.73
N LYS A 194 -23.56 -3.34 8.84
CA LYS A 194 -24.14 -3.73 10.14
C LYS A 194 -23.12 -4.42 11.03
N ARG A 195 -22.31 -5.33 10.47
CA ARG A 195 -21.19 -5.98 11.18
C ARG A 195 -20.19 -4.94 11.68
N LEU A 196 -19.77 -4.02 10.81
CA LEU A 196 -18.79 -2.98 11.10
C LEU A 196 -19.34 -1.88 12.02
N GLY A 197 -20.65 -1.65 12.06
CA GLY A 197 -21.28 -0.56 12.80
C GLY A 197 -21.12 0.82 12.17
N ARG A 198 -20.50 0.90 10.98
CA ARG A 198 -20.30 2.13 10.21
C ARG A 198 -20.08 1.82 8.72
N ARG A 199 -20.18 2.85 7.87
CA ARG A 199 -19.71 2.78 6.49
C ARG A 199 -18.21 3.07 6.45
N ASP A 200 -17.44 2.02 6.28
CA ASP A 200 -15.99 2.12 6.21
C ASP A 200 -15.50 2.44 4.79
N VAL A 201 -14.59 3.39 4.68
CA VAL A 201 -13.85 3.77 3.47
C VAL A 201 -12.41 3.29 3.65
N VAL A 202 -11.87 2.58 2.67
CA VAL A 202 -10.50 2.08 2.70
C VAL A 202 -9.69 2.76 1.61
N VAL A 203 -8.53 3.29 1.98
CA VAL A 203 -7.48 3.67 1.04
C VAL A 203 -6.32 2.70 1.23
N ALA A 204 -6.04 1.89 0.21
CA ALA A 204 -5.03 0.83 0.29
C ALA A 204 -3.86 1.14 -0.65
N TYR A 205 -2.64 1.13 -0.10
CA TYR A 205 -1.41 1.42 -0.81
C TYR A 205 -0.46 0.22 -0.83
N ARG A 206 0.02 -0.14 -2.02
CA ARG A 206 1.17 -1.04 -2.14
C ARG A 206 2.48 -0.30 -1.87
N GLY A 207 3.51 -1.03 -1.47
CA GLY A 207 4.90 -0.57 -1.54
C GLY A 207 5.53 -0.83 -2.90
N THR A 208 6.82 -0.53 -3.02
CA THR A 208 7.64 -0.83 -4.21
C THR A 208 8.01 -2.32 -4.20
N THR A 209 8.14 -2.98 -5.35
CA THR A 209 8.62 -4.37 -5.41
C THR A 209 10.09 -4.49 -5.02
N THR A 210 10.89 -3.49 -5.32
CA THR A 210 12.28 -3.36 -4.92
C THR A 210 12.41 -2.25 -3.87
N CYS A 211 11.85 -2.50 -2.69
CA CYS A 211 11.87 -1.51 -1.59
C CYS A 211 13.29 -1.01 -1.30
N LEU A 212 14.31 -1.85 -1.44
CA LEU A 212 15.72 -1.47 -1.28
C LEU A 212 16.18 -0.43 -2.30
N GLU A 213 15.86 -0.59 -3.58
CA GLU A 213 16.17 0.39 -4.62
C GLU A 213 15.45 1.73 -4.38
N TRP A 214 14.22 1.69 -3.82
CA TRP A 214 13.54 2.92 -3.44
C TRP A 214 14.13 3.54 -2.17
N LEU A 215 14.52 2.74 -1.17
CA LEU A 215 15.27 3.23 -0.01
C LEU A 215 16.56 3.90 -0.46
N GLU A 216 17.32 3.32 -1.39
CA GLU A 216 18.49 3.97 -2.00
C GLU A 216 18.15 5.33 -2.64
N ASN A 217 16.93 5.47 -3.19
CA ASN A 217 16.43 6.72 -3.75
C ASN A 217 15.82 7.70 -2.72
N ILE A 218 15.48 7.25 -1.51
CA ILE A 218 15.14 8.14 -0.38
C ILE A 218 16.39 8.95 -0.10
N ARG A 219 16.39 10.24 -0.36
CA ARG A 219 17.39 11.11 0.27
C ARG A 219 16.87 11.34 1.68
N ALA A 220 17.60 10.91 2.71
CA ALA A 220 17.22 11.09 4.12
C ALA A 220 17.26 12.57 4.54
N SER A 221 16.58 13.43 3.79
CA SER A 221 16.43 14.85 4.02
C SER A 221 14.99 15.08 4.46
N LEU A 222 14.82 15.50 5.70
CA LEU A 222 13.57 16.10 6.16
C LEU A 222 13.32 17.40 5.38
N THR A 223 12.06 17.65 5.03
CA THR A 223 11.60 18.88 4.40
C THR A 223 10.38 19.39 5.15
N ASP A 224 10.17 20.70 5.13
CA ASP A 224 8.96 21.30 5.69
C ASP A 224 7.72 20.69 5.05
N LEU A 225 6.72 20.38 5.87
CA LEU A 225 5.43 19.91 5.42
C LEU A 225 4.57 21.13 5.03
N PRO A 226 4.31 21.38 3.73
CA PRO A 226 3.61 22.57 3.27
C PRO A 226 2.08 22.48 3.48
N ILE A 227 1.61 21.55 4.31
CA ILE A 227 0.20 21.37 4.64
C ILE A 227 -0.04 22.17 5.94
N PRO A 228 -0.64 23.37 5.86
CA PRO A 228 -0.78 24.24 7.01
C PRO A 228 -1.70 23.59 8.03
N CYS A 229 -1.19 23.39 9.24
CA CYS A 229 -2.03 23.14 10.40
C CYS A 229 -2.47 24.50 10.92
N SER A 230 -3.55 25.06 10.36
CA SER A 230 -3.98 26.46 10.56
C SER A 230 -4.22 26.88 12.03
N ASN A 231 -4.18 25.95 12.98
CA ASN A 231 -4.38 26.21 14.40
C ASN A 231 -3.10 26.17 15.26
N PHE A 232 -1.92 25.84 14.71
CA PHE A 232 -0.77 25.44 15.54
C PHE A 232 0.55 26.19 15.28
N GLU A 233 0.62 27.06 14.28
CA GLU A 233 1.85 27.79 13.90
C GLU A 233 2.03 29.12 14.66
N LYS A 234 2.01 29.09 16.00
CA LYS A 234 2.41 30.28 16.80
C LYS A 234 3.83 30.26 17.33
N ASN A 235 4.49 29.10 17.46
CA ASN A 235 5.77 28.97 18.15
C ASN A 235 6.85 28.18 17.38
N GLY A 236 7.20 28.63 16.16
CA GLY A 236 8.52 28.44 15.56
C GLY A 236 9.11 27.01 15.55
N CYS A 237 8.62 26.17 14.64
CA CYS A 237 9.34 25.15 13.84
C CYS A 237 8.26 24.30 13.14
N GLY A 238 8.24 24.31 11.81
CA GLY A 238 7.27 23.56 11.02
C GLY A 238 7.41 22.06 11.22
N ALA A 239 6.30 21.31 11.09
CA ALA A 239 6.38 19.86 11.03
C ALA A 239 7.21 19.44 9.81
N MET A 240 8.15 18.52 10.00
CA MET A 240 9.01 18.06 8.91
C MET A 240 8.73 16.60 8.60
N VAL A 241 8.73 16.27 7.31
CA VAL A 241 8.55 14.90 6.80
C VAL A 241 9.66 14.54 5.84
N GLU A 242 9.86 13.25 5.60
CA GLU A 242 10.83 12.79 4.62
C GLU A 242 10.42 13.28 3.20
N ARG A 243 11.39 13.90 2.52
CA ARG A 243 11.18 14.59 1.24
C ARG A 243 10.73 13.68 0.12
N GLY A 244 11.22 12.45 0.04
CA GLY A 244 10.82 11.44 -0.93
C GLY A 244 9.35 11.04 -0.81
N PHE A 245 8.89 10.71 0.40
CA PHE A 245 7.48 10.43 0.68
C PHE A 245 6.61 11.63 0.33
N LEU A 246 7.00 12.83 0.76
CA LEU A 246 6.24 14.03 0.46
C LEU A 246 6.17 14.29 -1.05
N SER A 247 7.29 14.16 -1.76
CA SER A 247 7.35 14.33 -3.22
C SER A 247 6.40 13.36 -3.92
N LEU A 248 6.41 12.07 -3.56
CA LEU A 248 5.47 11.10 -4.14
C LEU A 248 4.00 11.44 -3.85
N TYR A 249 3.74 12.04 -2.69
CA TYR A 249 2.39 12.40 -2.26
C TYR A 249 1.86 13.66 -2.98
N THR A 250 2.70 14.68 -3.18
CA THR A 250 2.28 16.01 -3.65
C THR A 250 2.64 16.33 -5.10
N SER A 251 3.59 15.62 -5.71
CA SER A 251 4.04 15.94 -7.07
C SER A 251 2.98 15.63 -8.14
N SER A 252 2.91 16.50 -9.14
CA SER A 252 2.05 16.39 -10.33
C SER A 252 2.87 16.64 -11.59
N LEU A 253 2.54 15.99 -12.72
CA LEU A 253 3.20 16.29 -13.99
C LEU A 253 2.54 17.52 -14.66
N PRO A 254 3.28 18.34 -15.44
CA PRO A 254 2.79 19.55 -16.12
C PRO A 254 1.66 19.37 -17.17
N ALA A 255 0.99 18.23 -17.22
CA ALA A 255 -0.13 17.96 -18.11
C ALA A 255 -1.18 17.09 -17.41
N LYS A 256 -2.22 17.74 -16.84
CA LYS A 256 -3.51 17.17 -16.38
C LYS A 256 -3.49 15.99 -15.38
N THR A 257 -2.36 15.60 -14.80
CA THR A 257 -2.33 14.54 -13.78
C THR A 257 -2.33 15.16 -12.39
N SER A 258 -3.46 15.02 -11.68
CA SER A 258 -3.54 15.37 -10.25
C SER A 258 -2.52 14.58 -9.44
N SER A 259 -1.95 15.23 -8.42
CA SER A 259 -1.11 14.56 -7.43
C SER A 259 -1.89 13.48 -6.67
N LEU A 260 -1.17 12.59 -5.99
CA LEU A 260 -1.80 11.58 -5.14
C LEU A 260 -2.71 12.23 -4.09
N GLN A 261 -2.22 13.28 -3.43
CA GLN A 261 -2.96 14.11 -2.48
C GLN A 261 -4.30 14.59 -3.05
N GLU A 262 -4.28 15.24 -4.22
CA GLU A 262 -5.49 15.75 -4.85
C GLU A 262 -6.46 14.63 -5.23
N MET A 263 -5.96 13.51 -5.77
CA MET A 263 -6.79 12.38 -6.16
C MET A 263 -7.55 11.81 -4.96
N VAL A 264 -6.89 11.68 -3.81
CA VAL A 264 -7.50 11.17 -2.58
C VAL A 264 -8.48 12.20 -2.01
N ARG A 265 -8.06 13.46 -1.82
CA ARG A 265 -8.94 14.52 -1.29
C ARG A 265 -10.24 14.65 -2.07
N ARG A 266 -10.17 14.68 -3.41
CA ARG A 266 -11.35 14.76 -4.28
C ARG A 266 -12.26 13.55 -4.11
N GLU A 267 -11.68 12.35 -4.03
CA GLU A 267 -12.48 11.13 -3.89
C GLU A 267 -13.12 10.99 -2.51
N ILE A 268 -12.40 11.33 -1.43
CA ILE A 268 -12.95 11.34 -0.06
C ILE A 268 -14.08 12.38 0.03
N SER A 269 -13.88 13.60 -0.48
CA SER A 269 -14.93 14.62 -0.56
C SER A 269 -16.18 14.12 -1.28
N ARG A 270 -16.00 13.48 -2.45
CA ARG A 270 -17.11 12.88 -3.22
C ARG A 270 -17.85 11.81 -2.43
N ILE A 271 -17.13 10.95 -1.70
CA ILE A 271 -17.72 9.88 -0.88
C ILE A 271 -18.51 10.49 0.30
N LEU A 272 -17.95 11.47 1.01
CA LEU A 272 -18.62 12.17 2.12
C LEU A 272 -19.91 12.84 1.66
N GLN A 273 -19.91 13.45 0.47
CA GLN A 273 -21.12 14.04 -0.12
C GLN A 273 -22.14 12.98 -0.52
N THR A 274 -21.69 11.87 -1.11
CA THR A 274 -22.57 10.78 -1.58
C THR A 274 -23.33 10.12 -0.44
N TYR A 275 -22.68 9.95 0.72
CA TYR A 275 -23.26 9.26 1.89
C TYR A 275 -23.48 10.22 3.06
N ARG A 276 -23.81 11.48 2.77
CA ARG A 276 -24.08 12.50 3.78
C ARG A 276 -25.19 12.03 4.72
N GLY A 277 -24.97 12.19 6.03
CA GLY A 277 -25.92 11.76 7.08
C GLY A 277 -25.70 10.32 7.58
N GLU A 278 -24.82 9.55 6.94
CA GLU A 278 -24.39 8.26 7.47
C GLU A 278 -23.16 8.40 8.39
N GLN A 279 -22.93 7.41 9.25
CA GLN A 279 -21.70 7.31 10.03
C GLN A 279 -20.58 6.70 9.18
N LEU A 280 -19.59 7.52 8.81
CA LEU A 280 -18.42 7.10 8.02
C LEU A 280 -17.15 7.03 8.86
N SER A 281 -16.25 6.13 8.46
CA SER A 281 -14.85 6.11 8.89
C SER A 281 -13.93 5.98 7.69
N LEU A 282 -12.70 6.48 7.81
CA LEU A 282 -11.63 6.22 6.85
C LEU A 282 -10.56 5.36 7.52
N THR A 283 -10.25 4.22 6.92
CA THR A 283 -9.04 3.46 7.21
C THR A 283 -8.06 3.56 6.05
N VAL A 284 -6.85 4.04 6.34
CA VAL A 284 -5.75 4.05 5.39
C VAL A 284 -4.81 2.89 5.74
N THR A 285 -4.45 2.07 4.77
CA THR A 285 -3.58 0.93 4.98
C THR A 285 -2.52 0.85 3.91
N GLY A 286 -1.35 0.34 4.28
CA GLY A 286 -0.27 0.17 3.34
C GLY A 286 0.90 -0.60 3.92
N HIS A 287 1.74 -1.07 3.01
CA HIS A 287 2.95 -1.82 3.34
C HIS A 287 4.19 -1.11 2.81
N SER A 288 5.29 -1.10 3.59
CA SER A 288 6.56 -0.49 3.21
C SER A 288 6.40 0.99 2.80
N LEU A 289 6.82 1.40 1.60
CA LEU A 289 6.51 2.75 1.06
C LEU A 289 5.02 3.11 1.17
N GLY A 290 4.13 2.14 0.95
CA GLY A 290 2.68 2.35 1.08
C GLY A 290 2.25 2.71 2.51
N ALA A 291 2.98 2.26 3.54
CA ALA A 291 2.72 2.63 4.93
C ALA A 291 3.09 4.11 5.22
N ALA A 292 4.17 4.60 4.61
CA ALA A 292 4.54 6.01 4.72
C ALA A 292 3.51 6.90 4.01
N LEU A 293 3.10 6.53 2.79
CA LEU A 293 2.01 7.19 2.07
C LEU A 293 0.70 7.14 2.85
N ALA A 294 0.41 6.02 3.53
CA ALA A 294 -0.78 5.89 4.36
C ALA A 294 -0.80 6.91 5.51
N THR A 295 0.34 7.10 6.17
CA THR A 295 0.49 8.06 7.28
C THR A 295 0.36 9.50 6.81
N LEU A 296 1.01 9.88 5.70
CA LEU A 296 0.85 11.21 5.09
C LEU A 296 -0.59 11.46 4.62
N THR A 297 -1.23 10.44 4.03
CA THR A 297 -2.63 10.54 3.59
C THR A 297 -3.56 10.77 4.77
N ALA A 298 -3.33 10.08 5.90
CA ALA A 298 -4.16 10.25 7.08
C ALA A 298 -4.03 11.64 7.69
N TYR A 299 -2.81 12.16 7.84
CA TYR A 299 -2.57 13.54 8.27
C TYR A 299 -3.30 14.54 7.37
N ASP A 300 -3.12 14.40 6.05
CA ASP A 300 -3.69 15.29 5.06
C ASP A 300 -5.22 15.29 5.05
N VAL A 301 -5.83 14.10 5.10
CA VAL A 301 -7.29 13.93 5.09
C VAL A 301 -7.89 14.39 6.41
N GLN A 302 -7.28 14.09 7.56
CA GLN A 302 -7.77 14.56 8.86
C GLN A 302 -7.71 16.10 8.94
N THR A 303 -6.67 16.71 8.36
CA THR A 303 -6.57 18.18 8.24
C THR A 303 -7.69 18.76 7.37
N ALA A 304 -7.96 18.14 6.20
CA ALA A 304 -8.95 18.62 5.26
C ALA A 304 -10.41 18.33 5.67
N PHE A 305 -10.64 17.26 6.45
CA PHE A 305 -11.96 16.80 6.88
C PHE A 305 -11.97 16.45 8.38
N PRO A 306 -11.92 17.46 9.29
CA PRO A 306 -11.71 17.23 10.72
C PRO A 306 -12.76 16.35 11.43
N SER A 307 -13.97 16.25 10.87
CA SER A 307 -15.05 15.44 11.44
C SER A 307 -15.01 13.96 11.03
N LEU A 308 -14.18 13.58 10.07
CA LEU A 308 -14.03 12.20 9.62
C LEU A 308 -13.05 11.46 10.55
N PRO A 309 -13.46 10.36 11.21
CA PRO A 309 -12.53 9.53 11.96
C PRO A 309 -11.55 8.83 11.00
N VAL A 310 -10.25 9.11 11.15
CA VAL A 310 -9.19 8.51 10.34
C VAL A 310 -8.31 7.59 11.19
N THR A 311 -8.14 6.36 10.70
CA THR A 311 -7.25 5.35 11.29
C THR A 311 -6.26 4.84 10.26
N VAL A 312 -5.00 4.65 10.64
CA VAL A 312 -3.96 4.01 9.85
C VAL A 312 -3.66 2.63 10.42
N ILE A 313 -3.64 1.61 9.56
CA ILE A 313 -3.14 0.26 9.90
C ILE A 313 -2.08 -0.08 8.87
N SER A 314 -0.82 -0.05 9.27
CA SER A 314 0.33 -0.16 8.37
C SER A 314 1.22 -1.36 8.70
N PHE A 315 1.89 -1.89 7.68
CA PHE A 315 2.76 -3.06 7.79
C PHE A 315 4.17 -2.69 7.34
N GLY A 316 5.18 -2.98 8.16
CA GLY A 316 6.59 -2.76 7.79
C GLY A 316 6.91 -1.35 7.32
N GLY A 317 6.27 -0.33 7.93
CA GLY A 317 6.41 1.05 7.49
C GLY A 317 7.69 1.71 8.02
N PRO A 318 8.41 2.48 7.19
CA PRO A 318 9.52 3.32 7.65
C PRO A 318 9.01 4.52 8.46
N ARG A 319 9.92 5.24 9.12
CA ARG A 319 9.60 6.50 9.82
C ARG A 319 9.32 7.62 8.80
N VAL A 320 8.34 8.45 9.10
CA VAL A 320 7.77 9.40 8.10
C VAL A 320 8.19 10.85 8.35
N GLY A 321 8.36 11.24 9.61
CA GLY A 321 8.67 12.63 9.95
C GLY A 321 9.21 12.80 11.37
N ASP A 322 9.37 14.05 11.76
CA ASP A 322 9.95 14.46 13.03
C ASP A 322 8.95 14.40 14.20
N ARG A 323 9.41 14.75 15.40
CA ARG A 323 8.56 14.82 16.61
C ARG A 323 7.43 15.84 16.47
N THR A 324 7.62 16.92 15.70
CA THR A 324 6.57 17.91 15.47
C THR A 324 5.47 17.35 14.58
N PHE A 325 5.82 16.63 13.51
CA PHE A 325 4.87 15.88 12.69
C PHE A 325 4.06 14.86 13.53
N ARG A 326 4.73 14.06 14.37
CA ARG A 326 4.06 13.13 15.29
C ARG A 326 3.03 13.84 16.16
N ARG A 327 3.45 14.92 16.85
CA ARG A 327 2.58 15.69 17.75
C ARG A 327 1.36 16.26 17.03
N HIS A 328 1.53 16.75 15.80
CA HIS A 328 0.40 17.27 15.02
C HIS A 328 -0.57 16.15 14.66
N LEU A 329 -0.06 15.01 14.19
CA LEU A 329 -0.88 13.87 13.81
C LEU A 329 -1.71 13.33 15.00
N GLU A 330 -1.09 13.19 16.17
CA GLU A 330 -1.75 12.75 17.40
C GLU A 330 -2.81 13.76 17.88
N ARG A 331 -2.50 15.06 17.85
CA ARG A 331 -3.42 16.14 18.27
C ARG A 331 -4.64 16.27 17.36
N GLN A 332 -4.51 15.97 16.07
CA GLN A 332 -5.63 15.94 15.13
C GLN A 332 -6.59 14.77 15.37
N GLY A 333 -6.25 13.83 16.25
CA GLY A 333 -7.07 12.67 16.57
C GLY A 333 -6.87 11.48 15.63
N THR A 334 -5.90 11.54 14.71
CA THR A 334 -5.56 10.43 13.82
C THR A 334 -4.99 9.28 14.66
N LYS A 335 -5.52 8.07 14.46
CA LYS A 335 -5.03 6.86 15.15
C LYS A 335 -4.15 6.06 14.21
N VAL A 336 -2.95 5.66 14.65
CA VAL A 336 -2.00 4.90 13.84
C VAL A 336 -1.58 3.64 14.58
N LEU A 337 -1.82 2.47 13.96
CA LEU A 337 -1.33 1.18 14.40
C LEU A 337 -0.29 0.68 13.39
N ARG A 338 0.95 0.56 13.84
CA ARG A 338 2.08 0.03 13.07
C ARG A 338 2.29 -1.43 13.41
N ILE A 339 2.21 -2.31 12.43
CA ILE A 339 2.61 -3.70 12.58
C ILE A 339 4.08 -3.78 12.17
N VAL A 340 4.92 -4.15 13.15
CA VAL A 340 6.38 -4.11 13.05
C VAL A 340 6.95 -5.50 13.27
N ASN A 341 7.90 -5.91 12.43
CA ASN A 341 8.67 -7.12 12.61
C ASN A 341 10.06 -6.74 13.12
N SER A 342 10.47 -7.29 14.26
CA SER A 342 11.75 -6.94 14.92
C SER A 342 12.97 -7.34 14.09
N ASP A 343 12.80 -8.35 13.21
CA ASP A 343 13.82 -8.81 12.26
C ASP A 343 13.80 -8.06 10.92
N ASP A 344 12.89 -7.09 10.74
CA ASP A 344 12.83 -6.24 9.55
C ASP A 344 13.60 -4.93 9.79
N LEU A 345 14.55 -4.63 8.91
CA LEU A 345 15.37 -3.42 9.00
C LEU A 345 14.64 -2.17 8.52
N ILE A 346 13.61 -2.30 7.67
CA ILE A 346 12.91 -1.15 7.08
C ILE A 346 12.14 -0.34 8.13
N THR A 347 11.66 -0.99 9.19
CA THR A 347 10.96 -0.30 10.28
C THR A 347 11.88 0.53 11.16
N LYS A 348 13.21 0.33 11.06
CA LYS A 348 14.22 1.03 11.86
C LYS A 348 14.78 2.28 11.17
N VAL A 349 14.35 2.59 9.95
CA VAL A 349 14.86 3.70 9.15
C VAL A 349 13.77 4.72 8.81
N PRO A 350 14.13 5.98 8.54
CA PRO A 350 15.45 6.62 8.75
C PRO A 350 15.73 7.02 10.23
N GLY A 351 17.02 7.13 10.60
CA GLY A 351 17.52 7.83 11.81
C GLY A 351 17.54 7.08 13.16
N PHE A 352 17.91 7.79 14.22
CA PHE A 352 17.91 7.36 15.63
C PHE A 352 16.54 7.61 16.31
N VAL A 353 16.24 6.90 17.42
CA VAL A 353 15.00 7.02 18.22
C VAL A 353 15.26 7.85 19.48
N PHE A 354 14.29 8.67 19.89
CA PHE A 354 14.19 9.17 21.26
C PHE A 354 12.93 8.55 21.88
N ASP A 355 13.10 7.70 22.89
CA ASP A 355 12.02 7.30 23.80
C ASP A 355 11.93 8.33 24.93
N ASP A 356 10.72 8.81 25.21
CA ASP A 356 10.46 9.79 26.29
C ASP A 356 10.39 9.13 27.70
N ASP A 357 10.57 7.80 27.82
CA ASP A 357 10.38 7.04 29.08
C ASP A 357 11.70 6.64 29.80
N LEU A 358 12.87 7.11 29.33
CA LEU A 358 14.16 6.85 29.99
C LEU A 358 14.95 8.16 30.22
N PRO A 359 15.61 8.33 31.38
CA PRO A 359 16.43 9.51 31.62
C PRO A 359 17.58 9.54 30.61
N THR A 360 17.83 10.73 30.10
CA THR A 360 18.89 11.07 29.15
C THR A 360 20.24 10.51 29.59
N THR A 361 20.64 9.36 29.05
CA THR A 361 22.03 8.89 29.12
C THR A 361 22.56 8.67 27.72
N GLY A 362 23.43 9.59 27.30
CA GLY A 362 24.58 9.34 26.43
C GLY A 362 24.29 8.83 25.02
N ALA A 363 24.69 9.63 24.04
CA ALA A 363 24.94 9.17 22.68
C ALA A 363 25.94 8.00 22.68
N ALA A 364 25.43 6.77 22.75
CA ALA A 364 26.20 5.56 22.52
C ALA A 364 26.11 5.25 21.02
N GLY A 365 27.22 5.46 20.31
CA GLY A 365 27.37 5.09 18.90
C GLY A 365 27.08 3.60 18.71
N LEU A 366 26.07 3.28 17.91
CA LEU A 366 25.73 1.92 17.52
C LEU A 366 26.51 1.51 16.27
N HIS A 367 27.73 1.03 16.48
CA HIS A 367 28.34 0.06 15.57
C HIS A 367 27.63 -1.28 15.80
N ASP A 368 26.47 -1.49 15.14
CA ASP A 368 25.78 -2.78 15.17
C ASP A 368 26.11 -3.56 13.88
N PRO A 369 26.89 -4.66 13.95
CA PRO A 369 27.37 -5.42 12.79
C PRO A 369 26.25 -6.12 12.00
N LEU A 370 24.99 -6.02 12.44
CA LEU A 370 23.81 -6.54 11.75
C LEU A 370 23.27 -5.63 10.62
N PHE A 371 23.77 -4.40 10.48
CA PHE A 371 23.35 -3.50 9.40
C PHE A 371 24.28 -3.58 8.17
N PRO A 372 23.73 -3.75 6.96
CA PRO A 372 24.47 -3.46 5.73
C PRO A 372 25.04 -2.03 5.75
N SER A 373 26.26 -1.87 5.23
CA SER A 373 27.04 -0.60 5.28
C SER A 373 26.29 0.64 4.77
N TRP A 374 25.39 0.46 3.79
CA TRP A 374 24.58 1.57 3.24
C TRP A 374 23.47 2.05 4.20
N ILE A 375 22.93 1.19 5.07
CA ILE A 375 21.98 1.59 6.12
C ILE A 375 22.73 2.34 7.21
N GLN A 376 23.89 1.84 7.62
CA GLN A 376 24.73 2.47 8.61
C GLN A 376 25.05 3.93 8.22
N LYS A 377 25.48 4.13 6.96
CA LYS A 377 25.73 5.47 6.40
C LYS A 377 24.49 6.39 6.47
N ARG A 378 23.29 5.88 6.22
CA ARG A 378 22.04 6.67 6.27
C ARG A 378 21.58 7.01 7.69
N VAL A 379 21.86 6.13 8.64
CA VAL A 379 21.61 6.40 10.07
C VAL A 379 22.57 7.47 10.57
N GLU A 380 23.85 7.41 10.16
CA GLU A 380 24.89 8.39 10.48
C GLU A 380 24.64 9.77 9.81
N GLU A 381 24.21 9.79 8.54
CA GLU A 381 23.89 11.02 7.79
C GLU A 381 22.58 11.70 8.28
N ALA A 382 21.67 10.95 8.89
CA ALA A 382 20.44 11.47 9.49
C ALA A 382 20.72 12.11 10.86
N GLN A 383 21.45 13.22 10.88
CA GLN A 383 21.65 14.09 12.05
C GLN A 383 20.35 14.73 12.61
N TRP A 384 19.18 14.39 12.07
CA TRP A 384 17.86 14.87 12.49
C TRP A 384 16.96 13.73 12.98
N VAL A 385 16.28 13.96 14.09
CA VAL A 385 15.54 12.95 14.87
C VAL A 385 14.18 12.64 14.26
N TYR A 386 14.06 11.49 13.59
CA TYR A 386 12.76 10.95 13.20
C TYR A 386 12.02 10.42 14.43
N ALA A 387 10.70 10.58 14.45
CA ALA A 387 9.86 10.08 15.53
C ALA A 387 8.98 8.92 15.06
N GLU A 388 8.79 7.94 15.92
CA GLU A 388 7.78 6.90 15.69
C GLU A 388 6.39 7.47 15.94
N VAL A 389 5.46 7.17 15.05
CA VAL A 389 4.09 7.70 15.09
C VAL A 389 3.12 6.57 15.38
N GLY A 390 2.29 6.73 16.41
CA GLY A 390 1.24 5.79 16.76
C GLY A 390 1.67 4.69 17.73
N LYS A 391 0.86 3.63 17.80
CA LYS A 391 1.11 2.43 18.61
C LYS A 391 1.65 1.31 17.74
N GLU A 392 2.48 0.47 18.34
CA GLU A 392 3.10 -0.66 17.66
C GLU A 392 2.51 -1.99 18.11
N LEU A 393 2.18 -2.85 17.16
CA LEU A 393 2.10 -4.28 17.36
C LEU A 393 3.43 -4.87 16.88
N ARG A 394 4.31 -5.15 17.84
CA ARG A 394 5.65 -5.70 17.59
C ARG A 394 5.60 -7.21 17.52
N LEU A 395 6.11 -7.75 16.44
CA LEU A 395 6.17 -9.18 16.12
C LEU A 395 7.64 -9.57 15.92
N CYS A 396 7.94 -10.87 15.99
CA CYS A 396 9.28 -11.38 15.74
C CYS A 396 9.18 -12.58 14.79
N SER A 397 10.01 -12.62 13.74
CA SER A 397 10.01 -13.74 12.79
C SER A 397 10.48 -15.02 13.45
N ARG A 398 11.37 -14.90 14.43
CA ARG A 398 11.92 -16.01 15.22
C ARG A 398 10.87 -16.72 16.07
N ASP A 399 9.76 -16.06 16.39
CA ASP A 399 8.67 -16.67 17.18
C ASP A 399 7.89 -17.68 16.33
N SER A 400 7.92 -17.55 15.00
CA SER A 400 7.26 -18.52 14.13
C SER A 400 8.17 -19.73 13.89
N PRO A 401 7.71 -20.95 14.17
CA PRO A 401 8.45 -22.16 13.84
C PRO A 401 8.56 -22.39 12.33
N TYR A 402 7.88 -21.59 11.51
CA TYR A 402 7.83 -21.72 10.04
C TYR A 402 8.77 -20.75 9.32
N LEU A 403 9.42 -19.83 10.03
CA LEU A 403 10.30 -18.79 9.46
C LEU A 403 11.78 -18.99 9.84
N GLY A 404 12.21 -20.23 10.12
CA GLY A 404 13.59 -20.52 10.54
C GLY A 404 14.66 -19.97 9.57
N ASN A 405 15.66 -19.26 10.13
CA ASN A 405 16.79 -18.61 9.44
C ASN A 405 16.42 -17.82 8.17
N THR A 406 15.46 -16.91 8.29
CA THR A 406 15.01 -16.05 7.19
C THR A 406 16.02 -14.97 6.78
N ASN A 407 16.17 -14.80 5.47
CA ASN A 407 16.86 -13.68 4.83
C ASN A 407 16.13 -12.36 5.14
N VAL A 408 16.84 -11.24 5.28
CA VAL A 408 16.25 -9.92 5.61
C VAL A 408 15.13 -9.52 4.63
N ALA A 409 15.24 -9.92 3.36
CA ALA A 409 14.23 -9.66 2.35
C ALA A 409 12.88 -10.38 2.61
N THR A 410 12.90 -11.61 3.15
CA THR A 410 11.67 -12.33 3.48
C THR A 410 11.01 -11.80 4.75
N CYS A 411 11.79 -11.23 5.68
CA CYS A 411 11.25 -10.55 6.87
C CYS A 411 10.39 -9.32 6.52
N HIS A 412 10.65 -8.69 5.38
CA HIS A 412 9.94 -7.50 4.90
C HIS A 412 8.77 -7.82 3.95
N GLU A 413 8.46 -9.08 3.65
CA GLU A 413 7.30 -9.39 2.81
C GLU A 413 5.98 -9.17 3.59
N LEU A 414 4.98 -8.56 2.94
CA LEU A 414 3.65 -8.39 3.52
C LEU A 414 3.06 -9.73 4.02
N ASN A 415 3.31 -10.82 3.30
CA ASN A 415 2.84 -12.15 3.67
C ASN A 415 3.48 -12.65 4.98
N THR A 416 4.74 -12.30 5.22
CA THR A 416 5.41 -12.58 6.50
C THR A 416 4.72 -11.82 7.63
N TYR A 417 4.43 -10.53 7.44
CA TYR A 417 3.66 -9.74 8.39
C TYR A 417 2.29 -10.34 8.67
N MET A 418 1.53 -10.73 7.64
CA MET A 418 0.21 -11.35 7.80
C MET A 418 0.30 -12.71 8.49
N HIS A 419 1.33 -13.51 8.22
CA HIS A 419 1.59 -14.76 8.93
C HIS A 419 1.87 -14.53 10.42
N LEU A 420 2.73 -13.57 10.73
CA LEU A 420 3.06 -13.23 12.11
C LEU A 420 1.86 -12.71 12.87
N VAL A 421 1.08 -11.78 12.29
CA VAL A 421 -0.17 -11.28 12.88
C VAL A 421 -1.15 -12.42 13.09
N ASP A 422 -1.27 -13.37 12.15
CA ASP A 422 -2.22 -14.45 12.35
C ASP A 422 -1.79 -15.38 13.48
N GLY A 423 -0.48 -15.63 13.69
CA GLY A 423 -0.04 -16.56 14.72
C GLY A 423 0.30 -16.00 16.09
N PHE A 424 0.57 -14.70 16.21
CA PHE A 424 1.00 -14.06 17.47
C PHE A 424 -0.08 -14.09 18.56
N VAL A 425 0.18 -14.69 19.73
CA VAL A 425 -0.83 -14.73 20.82
C VAL A 425 -0.62 -13.60 21.81
N SER A 426 0.55 -13.58 22.45
CA SER A 426 1.00 -12.58 23.41
C SER A 426 2.53 -12.54 23.37
N SER A 427 3.15 -11.54 23.99
CA SER A 427 4.63 -11.47 24.11
C SER A 427 5.23 -12.62 24.93
N THR A 428 4.42 -13.28 25.75
CA THR A 428 4.83 -14.35 26.68
C THR A 428 4.38 -15.75 26.24
N CYS A 429 3.60 -15.87 25.17
CA CYS A 429 3.02 -17.14 24.74
C CYS A 429 3.58 -17.59 23.39
N PRO A 430 3.72 -18.91 23.18
CA PRO A 430 4.20 -19.45 21.92
C PRO A 430 3.23 -19.15 20.77
N PHE A 431 3.79 -19.07 19.56
CA PHE A 431 3.05 -18.88 18.32
C PHE A 431 1.95 -19.94 18.16
N ARG A 432 0.72 -19.51 17.85
CA ARG A 432 -0.43 -20.42 17.87
C ARG A 432 -0.31 -21.50 16.81
N ALA A 433 -0.62 -22.75 17.16
CA ALA A 433 -0.57 -23.89 16.24
C ALA A 433 -1.56 -23.76 15.07
N SER A 434 -2.67 -23.03 15.24
CA SER A 434 -3.69 -22.81 14.23
C SER A 434 -3.40 -21.64 13.27
N ALA A 435 -2.19 -21.08 13.29
CA ALA A 435 -1.80 -19.98 12.41
C ALA A 435 -1.91 -20.39 10.94
N LYS A 436 -2.57 -19.55 10.14
CA LYS A 436 -2.59 -19.64 8.69
C LYS A 436 -1.19 -19.41 8.15
N ARG A 437 -0.84 -20.21 7.14
CA ARG A 437 0.41 -20.04 6.40
C ARG A 437 0.12 -19.10 5.23
N PHE A 438 0.65 -17.88 5.31
CA PHE A 438 0.68 -16.93 4.20
C PHE A 438 2.01 -17.00 3.43
N LEU A 439 2.97 -17.77 3.95
CA LEU A 439 4.29 -17.98 3.37
C LEU A 439 4.18 -18.87 2.11
N ARG A 440 4.98 -18.55 1.08
CA ARG A 440 5.16 -19.44 -0.07
C ARG A 440 6.04 -20.62 0.36
N GLN A 441 5.63 -21.83 0.01
CA GLN A 441 6.49 -23.02 0.10
C GLN A 441 7.37 -23.13 -1.13
#